data_AF-A0A4Y9VMV1-F1
#
_entry.id   AF-A0A4Y9VMV1-F1
#
_cell.length_a   1.000
_cell.length_b   1.000
_cell.length_c   1.000
_cell.angle_alpha   90.00
_cell.angle_beta   90.00
_cell.angle_gamma   90.00
#
_symmetry.space_group_name_H-M   'P 1'
#
loop_
_entity.id
_entity.type
_entity.pdbx_description
1 polymer ?
#
loop_
_entity_poly.entity_id
_entity_poly.type
_entity_poly.pdbx_seq_one_letter_code
_entity_poly.pdbx_strand_id
1 'polypeptide(L)'
;MRDIFVSNLSERISHWVDAFPESEIIREFATDIQKLDRAVADCDGLVFWLHVNEEKPDRLSHMITKIISQFSSAKIVVLANTPNQADCFSALSAGAVGYAHAYSPSAMLKEIKTVIGHGGLWLGQELLLRLIETSTKLVGNQPAYVNGLLEQLTSREREVAVEVAKGLSNKEVAKLLNITERTVKAHLASTFERLGAKDRLQLALMLNTH
;
A
#
# COMPACT_ATOMS: atom_id res chain seq x y z
N MET A 1 11.86 4.58 11.04
CA MET A 1 11.66 3.36 10.23
C MET A 1 12.85 3.15 9.32
N ARG A 2 13.59 2.05 9.49
CA ARG A 2 14.75 1.67 8.64
C ARG A 2 14.25 0.97 7.38
N ASP A 3 14.76 1.36 6.21
CA ASP A 3 14.37 0.80 4.92
C ASP A 3 15.42 -0.17 4.41
N ILE A 4 14.97 -1.36 4.01
CA ILE A 4 15.81 -2.39 3.42
C ILE A 4 15.19 -2.80 2.09
N PHE A 5 15.90 -2.55 1.00
CA PHE A 5 15.53 -3.09 -0.30
C PHE A 5 16.07 -4.51 -0.45
N VAL A 6 15.25 -5.43 -0.94
CA VAL A 6 15.67 -6.77 -1.33
C VAL A 6 15.58 -6.84 -2.84
N SER A 7 16.71 -6.86 -3.53
CA SER A 7 16.75 -6.84 -4.99
C SER A 7 18.05 -7.44 -5.54
N ASN A 8 17.92 -8.25 -6.58
CA ASN A 8 19.05 -8.83 -7.31
C ASN A 8 19.61 -7.91 -8.42
N LEU A 9 19.00 -6.75 -8.67
CA LEU A 9 19.45 -5.82 -9.72
C LEU A 9 20.87 -5.32 -9.42
N SER A 10 21.77 -5.36 -10.40
CA SER A 10 23.16 -4.90 -10.26
C SER A 10 23.26 -3.45 -9.76
N GLU A 11 22.42 -2.57 -10.29
CA GLU A 11 22.34 -1.16 -9.91
C GLU A 11 21.06 -0.87 -9.10
N ARG A 12 21.14 0.15 -8.23
CA ARG A 12 19.97 0.61 -7.49
C ARG A 12 19.09 1.46 -8.41
N ILE A 13 17.78 1.24 -8.36
CA ILE A 13 16.82 2.12 -9.04
C ILE A 13 16.91 3.52 -8.40
N SER A 14 17.09 4.56 -9.22
CA SER A 14 17.28 5.94 -8.75
C SER A 14 16.17 6.40 -7.80
N HIS A 15 14.90 6.11 -8.14
CA HIS A 15 13.75 6.46 -7.31
C HIS A 15 13.79 5.85 -5.91
N TRP A 16 14.40 4.69 -5.71
CA TRP A 16 14.56 4.07 -4.40
C TRP A 16 15.56 4.84 -3.54
N VAL A 17 16.69 5.22 -4.14
CA VAL A 17 17.74 6.01 -3.48
C VAL A 17 17.23 7.41 -3.17
N ASP A 18 16.54 8.06 -4.10
CA ASP A 18 15.92 9.38 -3.91
C ASP A 18 14.85 9.36 -2.80
N ALA A 19 14.15 8.22 -2.64
CA ALA A 19 13.17 8.04 -1.59
C ALA A 19 13.84 7.86 -0.22
N PHE A 20 14.83 6.95 -0.16
CA PHE A 20 15.48 6.50 1.05
C PHE A 20 17.00 6.38 0.84
N PRO A 21 17.76 7.49 0.96
CA PRO A 21 19.20 7.51 0.70
C PRO A 21 20.00 6.58 1.62
N GLU A 22 19.60 6.52 2.88
CA GLU A 22 20.20 5.68 3.93
C GLU A 22 19.75 4.21 3.88
N SER A 23 19.03 3.80 2.84
CA SER A 23 18.53 2.44 2.73
C SER A 23 19.64 1.42 2.40
N GLU A 24 19.52 0.26 3.01
CA GLU A 24 20.34 -0.90 2.70
C GLU A 24 19.75 -1.68 1.53
N ILE A 25 20.61 -2.38 0.79
CA ILE A 25 20.19 -3.30 -0.26
C ILE A 25 20.76 -4.68 0.01
N ILE A 26 19.87 -5.66 0.08
CA ILE A 26 20.17 -7.08 0.15
C ILE A 26 20.05 -7.65 -1.26
N ARG A 27 21.10 -8.35 -1.70
CA ARG A 27 21.16 -8.94 -3.04
C ARG A 27 20.95 -10.45 -3.00
N GLU A 28 21.46 -11.12 -1.98
CA GLU A 28 21.31 -12.55 -1.80
C GLU A 28 20.38 -12.85 -0.63
N PHE A 29 19.06 -12.89 -0.90
CA PHE A 29 18.05 -13.04 0.14
C PHE A 29 18.32 -14.21 1.11
N ALA A 30 18.72 -15.39 0.60
CA ALA A 30 18.89 -16.59 1.41
C ALA A 30 20.03 -16.49 2.44
N THR A 31 21.13 -15.81 2.08
CA THR A 31 22.35 -15.71 2.89
C THR A 31 22.37 -14.42 3.71
N ASP A 32 21.94 -13.31 3.14
CA ASP A 32 22.06 -11.99 3.75
C ASP A 32 20.98 -11.73 4.78
N ILE A 33 19.76 -12.26 4.61
CA ILE A 33 18.69 -12.05 5.61
C ILE A 33 19.06 -12.64 6.98
N GLN A 34 19.86 -13.72 7.00
CA GLN A 34 20.34 -14.34 8.24
C GLN A 34 21.42 -13.50 8.92
N LYS A 35 22.16 -12.68 8.16
CA LYS A 35 23.19 -11.78 8.69
C LYS A 35 22.63 -10.49 9.24
N LEU A 36 21.37 -10.14 8.92
CA LEU A 36 20.68 -9.03 9.56
C LEU A 36 20.44 -9.37 11.03
N ASP A 37 21.24 -8.71 11.85
CA ASP A 37 21.38 -8.97 13.28
C ASP A 37 20.05 -8.81 14.04
N ARG A 38 19.86 -9.56 15.13
CA ARG A 38 18.67 -9.39 16.00
C ARG A 38 18.61 -8.01 16.64
N ALA A 39 19.73 -7.27 16.70
CA ALA A 39 19.74 -5.87 17.11
C ALA A 39 18.88 -4.96 16.21
N VAL A 40 18.56 -5.39 14.98
CA VAL A 40 17.61 -4.71 14.08
C VAL A 40 16.16 -5.13 14.37
N ALA A 41 15.94 -6.29 15.00
CA ALA A 41 14.61 -6.84 15.29
C ALA A 41 13.85 -6.07 16.38
N ASP A 42 14.56 -5.36 17.27
CA ASP A 42 13.98 -4.51 18.32
C ASP A 42 13.69 -3.07 17.86
N CYS A 43 14.03 -2.71 16.62
CA CYS A 43 13.69 -1.40 16.08
C CYS A 43 12.26 -1.41 15.57
N ASP A 44 11.35 -0.79 16.33
CA ASP A 44 10.02 -0.44 15.84
C ASP A 44 10.15 0.33 14.51
N GLY A 45 9.66 -0.30 13.44
CA GLY A 45 9.60 0.33 12.13
C GLY A 45 10.57 -0.16 11.06
N LEU A 46 10.94 -1.44 11.06
CA LEU A 46 11.62 -2.02 9.89
C LEU A 46 10.67 -2.11 8.69
N VAL A 47 11.12 -1.66 7.52
CA VAL A 47 10.38 -1.77 6.25
C VAL A 47 11.23 -2.50 5.22
N PHE A 48 10.75 -3.65 4.76
CA PHE A 48 11.32 -4.37 3.63
C PHE A 48 10.61 -3.99 2.34
N TRP A 49 11.39 -3.54 1.37
CA TRP A 49 10.96 -3.25 0.01
C TRP A 49 11.41 -4.41 -0.88
N LEU A 50 10.54 -5.40 -1.05
CA LEU A 50 10.83 -6.64 -1.75
C LEU A 50 10.63 -6.46 -3.26
N HIS A 51 11.72 -6.33 -4.01
CA HIS A 51 11.66 -6.26 -5.46
C HIS A 51 11.48 -7.64 -6.07
N VAL A 52 10.51 -7.77 -6.97
CA VAL A 52 10.23 -8.98 -7.73
C VAL A 52 10.16 -8.71 -9.22
N ASN A 53 10.77 -9.63 -9.96
CA ASN A 53 10.74 -9.65 -11.42
C ASN A 53 10.37 -11.05 -11.89
N GLU A 54 9.10 -11.25 -12.26
CA GLU A 54 8.58 -12.53 -12.76
C GLU A 54 8.88 -13.73 -11.84
N GLU A 55 8.84 -13.49 -10.52
CA GLU A 55 9.03 -14.53 -9.53
C GLU A 55 7.83 -15.47 -9.47
N LYS A 56 8.08 -16.77 -9.29
CA LYS A 56 6.99 -17.73 -9.08
C LYS A 56 6.23 -17.38 -7.79
N PRO A 57 4.88 -17.44 -7.76
CA PRO A 57 4.08 -17.08 -6.59
C PRO A 57 4.55 -17.75 -5.28
N ASP A 58 4.88 -19.04 -5.33
CA ASP A 58 5.36 -19.80 -4.17
C ASP A 58 6.65 -19.21 -3.58
N ARG A 59 7.54 -18.71 -4.45
CA ARG A 59 8.81 -18.11 -4.01
C ARG A 59 8.58 -16.76 -3.35
N LEU A 60 7.71 -15.92 -3.90
CA LEU A 60 7.32 -14.65 -3.29
C LEU A 60 6.73 -14.87 -1.89
N SER A 61 5.75 -15.76 -1.76
CA SER A 61 5.11 -16.07 -0.47
C SER A 61 6.10 -16.65 0.54
N HIS A 62 7.02 -17.50 0.09
CA HIS A 62 8.09 -18.03 0.94
C HIS A 62 9.01 -16.93 1.47
N MET A 63 9.43 -15.99 0.62
CA MET A 63 10.29 -14.86 1.03
C MET A 63 9.60 -13.98 2.08
N ILE A 64 8.33 -13.64 1.85
CA ILE A 64 7.53 -12.85 2.80
C ILE A 64 7.42 -13.57 4.14
N THR A 65 7.00 -14.84 4.13
CA THR A 65 6.83 -15.65 5.35
C THR A 65 8.14 -15.77 6.12
N LYS A 66 9.27 -15.93 5.40
CA LYS A 66 10.60 -15.99 6.01
C LYS A 66 10.97 -14.68 6.70
N ILE A 67 10.74 -13.53 6.07
CA ILE A 67 10.96 -12.22 6.69
C ILE A 67 10.12 -12.11 7.98
N ILE A 68 8.81 -12.37 7.90
CA ILE A 68 7.90 -12.23 9.06
C ILE A 68 8.31 -13.16 10.20
N SER A 69 8.76 -14.39 9.90
CA SER A 69 9.22 -15.35 10.91
C SER A 69 10.45 -14.87 11.69
N GLN A 70 11.27 -14.00 11.09
CA GLN A 70 12.50 -13.49 11.68
C GLN A 70 12.31 -12.07 12.26
N PHE A 71 11.42 -11.26 11.68
CA PHE A 71 11.14 -9.88 12.03
C PHE A 71 9.62 -9.66 12.14
N SER A 72 9.03 -10.04 13.27
CA SER A 72 7.57 -10.08 13.45
C SER A 72 6.87 -8.72 13.37
N SER A 73 7.58 -7.62 13.66
CA SER A 73 7.08 -6.25 13.56
C SER A 73 7.37 -5.57 12.21
N ALA A 74 8.08 -6.26 11.32
CA ALA A 74 8.49 -5.68 10.04
C ALA A 74 7.31 -5.52 9.09
N LYS A 75 7.32 -4.40 8.36
CA LYS A 75 6.36 -4.13 7.30
C LYS A 75 6.99 -4.50 5.97
N ILE A 76 6.25 -5.18 5.10
CA ILE A 76 6.76 -5.64 3.81
C ILE A 76 5.93 -5.01 2.70
N VAL A 77 6.60 -4.35 1.77
CA VAL A 77 6.04 -3.81 0.53
C VAL A 77 6.68 -4.54 -0.64
N VAL A 78 5.85 -5.13 -1.49
CA VAL A 78 6.31 -5.75 -2.74
C VAL A 78 6.37 -4.71 -3.84
N LEU A 79 7.49 -4.67 -4.53
CA LEU A 79 7.80 -3.80 -5.66
C LEU A 79 7.94 -4.67 -6.91
N ALA A 80 6.88 -4.77 -7.70
CA ALA A 80 6.86 -5.60 -8.89
C ALA A 80 7.17 -4.79 -10.16
N ASN A 81 7.98 -5.35 -11.06
CA ASN A 81 8.18 -4.76 -12.38
C ASN A 81 6.89 -4.73 -13.21
N THR A 82 6.09 -5.80 -13.10
CA THR A 82 4.79 -5.91 -13.77
C THR A 82 3.73 -6.28 -12.74
N PRO A 83 3.13 -5.28 -12.06
CA PRO A 83 2.06 -5.51 -11.09
C PRO A 83 0.90 -6.31 -11.69
N ASN A 84 0.48 -7.38 -11.02
CA ASN A 84 -0.69 -8.15 -11.41
C ASN A 84 -1.47 -8.61 -10.18
N GLN A 85 -2.70 -9.04 -10.42
CA GLN A 85 -3.66 -9.35 -9.37
C GLN A 85 -3.30 -10.61 -8.59
N ALA A 86 -2.84 -11.68 -9.26
CA ALA A 86 -2.52 -12.95 -8.63
C ALA A 86 -1.35 -12.79 -7.63
N ASP A 87 -0.28 -12.11 -8.04
CA ASP A 87 0.89 -11.87 -7.20
C ASP A 87 0.56 -10.91 -6.05
N CYS A 88 -0.27 -9.89 -6.30
CA CYS A 88 -0.73 -8.98 -5.25
C CYS A 88 -1.50 -9.74 -4.16
N PHE A 89 -2.45 -10.60 -4.53
CA PHE A 89 -3.19 -11.41 -3.56
C PHE A 89 -2.28 -12.39 -2.83
N SER A 90 -1.35 -13.04 -3.53
CA SER A 90 -0.39 -13.96 -2.93
C SER A 90 0.49 -13.24 -1.90
N ALA A 91 0.99 -12.05 -2.24
CA ALA A 91 1.78 -11.21 -1.34
C ALA A 91 1.00 -10.77 -0.10
N LEU A 92 -0.21 -10.25 -0.27
CA LEU A 92 -1.05 -9.81 0.85
C LEU A 92 -1.44 -10.98 1.76
N SER A 93 -1.78 -12.13 1.17
CA SER A 93 -2.12 -13.35 1.92
C SER A 93 -0.93 -13.91 2.70
N ALA A 94 0.29 -13.71 2.19
CA ALA A 94 1.53 -14.05 2.90
C ALA A 94 1.91 -13.02 3.98
N GLY A 95 1.22 -11.88 4.08
CA GLY A 95 1.43 -10.86 5.11
C GLY A 95 2.12 -9.58 4.65
N ALA A 96 2.29 -9.36 3.34
CA ALA A 96 2.69 -8.05 2.84
C ALA A 96 1.61 -7.00 3.14
N VAL A 97 2.04 -5.77 3.37
CA VAL A 97 1.15 -4.62 3.64
C VAL A 97 1.14 -3.59 2.51
N GLY A 98 1.92 -3.84 1.45
CA GLY A 98 1.93 -2.99 0.27
C GLY A 98 2.29 -3.75 -1.01
N TYR A 99 1.71 -3.33 -2.12
CA TYR A 99 2.05 -3.82 -3.46
C TYR A 99 2.05 -2.66 -4.46
N ALA A 100 3.20 -2.40 -5.08
CA ALA A 100 3.40 -1.27 -5.97
C ALA A 100 4.34 -1.61 -7.14
N HIS A 101 4.45 -0.69 -8.09
CA HIS A 101 5.36 -0.81 -9.21
C HIS A 101 6.80 -0.53 -8.77
N ALA A 102 7.77 -1.31 -9.24
CA ALA A 102 9.17 -1.16 -8.84
C ALA A 102 9.76 0.21 -9.21
N TYR A 103 9.30 0.80 -10.31
CA TYR A 103 9.73 2.12 -10.78
C TYR A 103 8.79 3.26 -10.34
N SER A 104 8.01 3.05 -9.27
CA SER A 104 7.19 4.13 -8.69
C SER A 104 8.07 5.34 -8.32
N PRO A 105 7.59 6.59 -8.57
CA PRO A 105 8.34 7.79 -8.21
C PRO A 105 8.66 7.84 -6.71
N SER A 106 9.78 8.48 -6.35
CA SER A 106 10.24 8.58 -4.96
C SER A 106 9.20 9.18 -4.01
N ALA A 107 8.42 10.16 -4.48
CA ALA A 107 7.32 10.74 -3.73
C ALA A 107 6.22 9.71 -3.38
N MET A 108 5.91 8.79 -4.30
CA MET A 108 4.95 7.70 -4.07
C MET A 108 5.50 6.68 -3.07
N LEU A 109 6.78 6.33 -3.13
CA LEU A 109 7.42 5.44 -2.15
C LEU A 109 7.35 6.02 -0.73
N LYS A 110 7.57 7.33 -0.57
CA LYS A 110 7.40 8.03 0.72
C LYS A 110 5.95 8.00 1.21
N GLU A 111 4.99 8.14 0.30
CA GLU A 111 3.56 8.04 0.62
C GLU A 111 3.18 6.62 1.06
N ILE A 112 3.64 5.59 0.35
CA ILE A 112 3.50 4.18 0.73
C ILE A 112 4.00 3.97 2.15
N LYS A 113 5.22 4.43 2.44
CA LYS A 113 5.84 4.28 3.76
C LYS A 113 5.01 4.94 4.87
N THR A 114 4.43 6.11 4.58
CA THR A 114 3.56 6.82 5.53
C THR A 114 2.29 6.03 5.82
N VAL A 115 1.63 5.51 4.78
CA VAL A 115 0.39 4.71 4.91
C VAL A 115 0.64 3.44 5.73
N ILE A 116 1.65 2.65 5.37
CA ILE A 116 1.95 1.42 6.11
C ILE A 116 2.45 1.74 7.52
N GLY A 117 3.13 2.87 7.72
CA GLY A 117 3.57 3.34 9.04
C GLY A 117 2.42 3.50 10.03
N HIS A 118 1.26 3.96 9.56
CA HIS A 118 0.02 4.08 10.36
C HIS A 118 -0.82 2.80 10.39
N GLY A 119 -0.31 1.68 9.87
CA GLY A 119 -0.99 0.39 9.86
C GLY A 119 -2.04 0.23 8.75
N GLY A 120 -1.99 1.08 7.72
CA GLY A 120 -2.78 0.93 6.50
C GLY A 120 -2.12 -0.01 5.48
N LEU A 121 -2.88 -0.36 4.45
CA LEU A 121 -2.44 -1.12 3.30
C LEU A 121 -2.24 -0.19 2.08
N TRP A 122 -1.26 -0.52 1.24
CA TRP A 122 -1.07 0.17 -0.04
C TRP A 122 -1.26 -0.74 -1.24
N LEU A 123 -2.11 -0.31 -2.17
CA LEU A 123 -2.26 -0.95 -3.47
C LEU A 123 -2.27 0.10 -4.56
N GLY A 124 -1.64 -0.23 -5.69
CA GLY A 124 -1.77 0.56 -6.92
C GLY A 124 -3.23 0.70 -7.34
N GLN A 125 -3.54 1.82 -8.01
CA GLN A 125 -4.91 2.18 -8.38
C GLN A 125 -5.64 1.08 -9.17
N GLU A 126 -5.00 0.50 -10.18
CA GLU A 126 -5.59 -0.54 -11.02
C GLU A 126 -5.98 -1.79 -10.22
N LEU A 127 -5.13 -2.18 -9.27
CA LEU A 127 -5.39 -3.32 -8.39
C LEU A 127 -6.51 -3.01 -7.40
N LEU A 128 -6.51 -1.79 -6.84
CA LEU A 128 -7.59 -1.32 -5.96
C LEU A 128 -8.95 -1.34 -6.68
N LEU A 129 -9.01 -0.84 -7.92
CA LEU A 129 -10.23 -0.88 -8.74
C LEU A 129 -10.76 -2.31 -8.91
N ARG A 130 -9.88 -3.24 -9.28
CA ARG A 130 -10.25 -4.66 -9.43
C ARG A 130 -10.71 -5.29 -8.12
N LEU A 131 -10.12 -4.92 -6.98
CA LEU A 131 -10.56 -5.38 -5.67
C LEU A 131 -11.96 -4.86 -5.35
N ILE A 132 -12.21 -3.57 -5.58
CA ILE A 132 -13.52 -2.96 -5.37
C ILE A 132 -14.55 -3.70 -6.24
N GLU A 133 -14.30 -3.88 -7.54
CA GLU A 133 -15.18 -4.60 -8.46
C GLU A 133 -15.45 -6.06 -8.08
N THR A 134 -14.47 -6.74 -7.48
CA THR A 134 -14.64 -8.12 -7.01
C THR A 134 -15.44 -8.14 -5.71
N SER A 135 -15.19 -7.18 -4.81
CA SER A 135 -15.89 -7.06 -3.54
C SER A 135 -17.36 -6.70 -3.72
N THR A 136 -17.70 -5.71 -4.55
CA THR A 136 -19.10 -5.32 -4.85
C THR A 136 -19.97 -6.51 -5.26
N LYS A 137 -19.41 -7.42 -6.07
CA LYS A 137 -20.08 -8.63 -6.57
C LYS A 137 -20.32 -9.70 -5.49
N LEU A 138 -19.55 -9.69 -4.40
CA LEU A 138 -19.56 -10.75 -3.39
C LEU A 138 -20.12 -10.28 -2.05
N VAL A 139 -19.74 -9.08 -1.61
CA VAL A 139 -20.05 -8.48 -0.32
C VAL A 139 -20.08 -6.95 -0.45
N GLY A 140 -21.26 -6.36 -0.28
CA GLY A 140 -21.52 -4.95 -0.26
C GLY A 140 -22.30 -4.59 0.99
N ASN A 141 -22.12 -3.37 1.48
CA ASN A 141 -22.79 -2.93 2.69
C ASN A 141 -24.24 -2.55 2.42
N GLN A 142 -25.07 -2.59 3.46
CA GLN A 142 -26.43 -2.08 3.38
C GLN A 142 -26.41 -0.57 3.07
N PRO A 143 -27.28 -0.06 2.19
CA PRO A 143 -27.34 1.37 1.86
C PRO A 143 -27.49 2.27 3.09
N ALA A 144 -28.25 1.82 4.11
CA ALA A 144 -28.42 2.57 5.35
C ALA A 144 -27.11 2.76 6.13
N TYR A 145 -26.23 1.75 6.15
CA TYR A 145 -24.92 1.86 6.80
C TYR A 145 -24.04 2.88 6.08
N VAL A 146 -23.96 2.80 4.75
CA VAL A 146 -23.16 3.72 3.95
C VAL A 146 -23.67 5.15 4.08
N ASN A 147 -24.99 5.37 4.06
CA ASN A 147 -25.57 6.69 4.27
C ASN A 147 -25.20 7.28 5.64
N GLY A 148 -25.26 6.48 6.71
CA GLY A 148 -24.86 6.93 8.05
C GLY A 148 -23.37 7.29 8.18
N LEU A 149 -22.49 6.66 7.38
CA LEU A 149 -21.10 7.09 7.27
C LEU A 149 -20.97 8.43 6.54
N LEU A 150 -21.66 8.58 5.39
CA LEU A 150 -21.59 9.80 4.58
C LEU A 150 -22.17 11.03 5.28
N GLU A 151 -23.13 10.85 6.19
CA GLU A 151 -23.73 11.93 7.01
C GLU A 151 -22.76 12.52 8.04
N GLN A 152 -21.70 11.81 8.41
CA GLN A 152 -20.66 12.31 9.34
C GLN A 152 -19.66 13.27 8.67
N LEU A 153 -19.69 13.33 7.34
CA LEU A 153 -18.78 14.13 6.51
C LEU A 153 -19.40 15.47 6.14
N THR A 154 -18.56 16.48 6.00
CA THR A 154 -18.96 17.74 5.33
C THR A 154 -19.28 17.47 3.85
N SER A 155 -19.96 18.41 3.20
CA SER A 155 -20.32 18.28 1.77
C SER A 155 -19.10 17.98 0.88
N ARG A 156 -17.97 18.68 1.10
CA ARG A 156 -16.75 18.47 0.31
C ARG A 156 -16.01 17.19 0.65
N GLU A 157 -15.94 16.82 1.92
CA GLU A 157 -15.38 15.52 2.32
C GLU A 157 -16.18 14.37 1.72
N ARG A 158 -17.52 14.47 1.71
CA ARG A 158 -18.42 13.49 1.11
C ARG A 158 -18.18 13.36 -0.40
N GLU A 159 -18.15 14.46 -1.13
CA GLU A 159 -17.88 14.45 -2.58
C GLU A 159 -16.55 13.74 -2.88
N VAL A 160 -15.49 14.11 -2.17
CA VAL A 160 -14.17 13.48 -2.33
C VAL A 160 -14.21 12.00 -1.96
N ALA A 161 -14.81 11.65 -0.83
CA ALA A 161 -14.85 10.27 -0.33
C ALA A 161 -15.56 9.33 -1.30
N VAL A 162 -16.68 9.76 -1.88
CA VAL A 162 -17.46 8.97 -2.86
C VAL A 162 -16.64 8.68 -4.10
N GLU A 163 -15.96 9.69 -4.67
CA GLU A 163 -15.17 9.48 -5.88
C GLU A 163 -13.91 8.64 -5.61
N VAL A 164 -13.27 8.82 -4.46
CA VAL A 164 -12.11 8.03 -4.06
C VAL A 164 -12.49 6.57 -3.78
N ALA A 165 -13.67 6.32 -3.20
CA ALA A 165 -14.21 4.99 -2.95
C ALA A 165 -14.53 4.21 -4.25
N LYS A 166 -14.74 4.92 -5.37
CA LYS A 166 -14.83 4.31 -6.71
C LYS A 166 -13.46 3.93 -7.29
N GLY A 167 -12.36 4.18 -6.57
CA GLY A 167 -11.01 3.89 -7.05
C GLY A 167 -10.39 4.97 -7.94
N LEU A 168 -10.96 6.19 -8.02
CA LEU A 168 -10.34 7.33 -8.72
C LEU A 168 -9.16 7.93 -7.96
N SER A 169 -8.01 8.09 -8.62
CA SER A 169 -6.81 8.72 -8.07
C SER A 169 -7.07 10.17 -7.63
N ASN A 170 -6.23 10.69 -6.73
CA ASN A 170 -6.34 12.09 -6.30
C ASN A 170 -6.30 13.07 -7.47
N LYS A 171 -5.53 12.76 -8.52
CA LYS A 171 -5.44 13.55 -9.75
C LYS A 171 -6.76 13.55 -10.53
N GLU A 172 -7.40 12.39 -10.65
CA GLU A 172 -8.69 12.28 -11.34
C GLU A 172 -9.81 12.96 -10.54
N VAL A 173 -9.83 12.79 -9.21
CA VAL A 173 -10.79 13.46 -8.32
C VAL A 173 -10.60 14.97 -8.34
N ALA A 174 -9.35 15.44 -8.30
CA ALA A 174 -9.01 16.86 -8.42
C ALA A 174 -9.56 17.46 -9.73
N LYS A 175 -9.35 16.75 -10.84
CA LYS A 175 -9.89 17.14 -12.15
C LYS A 175 -11.42 17.13 -12.17
N LEU A 176 -12.05 16.10 -11.61
CA LEU A 176 -13.51 15.92 -11.60
C LEU A 176 -14.22 16.98 -10.77
N LEU A 177 -13.67 17.32 -9.60
CA LEU A 177 -14.26 18.28 -8.66
C LEU A 177 -13.73 19.71 -8.85
N ASN A 178 -12.86 19.93 -9.84
CA ASN A 178 -12.21 21.21 -10.13
C ASN A 178 -11.49 21.82 -8.91
N ILE A 179 -10.68 21.00 -8.23
CA ILE A 179 -9.82 21.37 -7.10
C ILE A 179 -8.39 20.87 -7.33
N THR A 180 -7.47 21.16 -6.40
CA THR A 180 -6.09 20.66 -6.52
C THR A 180 -5.92 19.28 -5.88
N GLU A 181 -4.91 18.50 -6.32
CA GLU A 181 -4.56 17.23 -5.65
C GLU A 181 -4.24 17.42 -4.16
N ARG A 182 -3.62 18.55 -3.81
CA ARG A 182 -3.36 18.92 -2.41
C ARG A 182 -4.66 19.07 -1.62
N THR A 183 -5.68 19.69 -2.22
CA THR A 183 -7.01 19.86 -1.60
C THR A 183 -7.70 18.51 -1.44
N VAL A 184 -7.60 17.61 -2.42
CA VAL A 184 -8.12 16.24 -2.31
C VAL A 184 -7.47 15.51 -1.13
N LYS A 185 -6.13 15.56 -1.02
CA LYS A 185 -5.39 14.95 0.11
C LYS A 185 -5.84 15.50 1.46
N ALA A 186 -6.08 16.81 1.56
CA ALA A 186 -6.56 17.44 2.79
C ALA A 186 -7.96 16.95 3.19
N HIS A 187 -8.90 16.87 2.23
CA HIS A 187 -10.22 16.29 2.49
C HIS A 187 -10.14 14.82 2.87
N LEU A 188 -9.32 14.02 2.19
CA LEU A 188 -9.14 12.61 2.54
C LEU A 188 -8.56 12.38 3.92
N ALA A 189 -7.59 13.19 4.34
CA ALA A 189 -7.04 13.10 5.69
C ALA A 189 -8.15 13.28 6.76
N SER A 190 -9.00 14.30 6.58
CA SER A 190 -10.15 14.55 7.47
C SER A 190 -11.20 13.43 7.39
N THR A 191 -11.51 12.93 6.19
CA THR A 191 -12.42 11.80 5.99
C THR A 191 -11.93 10.54 6.70
N PHE A 192 -10.64 10.22 6.57
CA PHE A 192 -10.03 9.05 7.22
C PHE A 192 -10.12 9.14 8.74
N GLU A 193 -9.81 10.31 9.31
CA GLU A 193 -9.94 10.56 10.73
C GLU A 193 -11.40 10.42 11.21
N ARG A 194 -12.36 11.06 10.53
CA ARG A 194 -13.78 11.04 10.89
C ARG A 194 -14.39 9.64 10.82
N LEU A 195 -14.06 8.88 9.78
CA LEU A 195 -14.63 7.55 9.57
C LEU A 195 -13.83 6.42 10.22
N GLY A 196 -12.65 6.72 10.79
CA GLY A 196 -11.73 5.70 11.30
C GLY A 196 -11.16 4.79 10.21
N ALA A 197 -11.08 5.27 8.98
CA ALA A 197 -10.45 4.56 7.88
C ALA A 197 -8.93 4.76 7.91
N LYS A 198 -8.16 3.68 7.86
CA LYS A 198 -6.69 3.71 7.91
C LYS A 198 -6.06 4.05 6.57
N ASP A 199 -6.77 3.71 5.49
CA ASP A 199 -6.30 3.86 4.13
C ASP A 199 -7.46 3.91 3.15
N ARG A 200 -7.09 4.07 1.89
CA ARG A 200 -8.00 4.19 0.77
C ARG A 200 -8.77 2.89 0.46
N LEU A 201 -8.16 1.72 0.68
CA LEU A 201 -8.84 0.45 0.49
C LEU A 201 -9.95 0.30 1.53
N GLN A 202 -9.66 0.58 2.80
CA GLN A 202 -10.66 0.53 3.86
C GLN A 202 -11.80 1.51 3.59
N LEU A 203 -11.51 2.75 3.18
CA LEU A 203 -12.56 3.71 2.80
C LEU A 203 -13.44 3.16 1.67
N ALA A 204 -12.83 2.61 0.62
CA ALA A 204 -13.58 2.04 -0.50
C ALA A 204 -14.48 0.87 -0.06
N LEU A 205 -13.97 -0.03 0.79
CA LEU A 205 -14.75 -1.15 1.33
C LEU A 205 -15.88 -0.68 2.26
N MET A 206 -15.67 0.37 3.04
CA MET A 206 -16.70 0.95 3.93
C MET A 206 -17.84 1.60 3.15
N LEU A 207 -17.52 2.24 2.02
CA LEU A 207 -18.50 2.93 1.17
C LEU A 207 -19.02 2.07 0.02
N ASN A 208 -18.59 0.82 -0.06
CA ASN A 208 -19.05 -0.14 -1.06
C ASN A 208 -20.51 -0.55 -0.75
N THR A 209 -21.42 -0.28 -1.68
CA THR A 209 -22.79 -0.80 -1.71
C THR A 209 -22.90 -1.87 -2.80
N HIS A 210 -23.57 -2.99 -2.50
CA HIS A 210 -23.90 -4.04 -3.48
C HIS A 210 -24.59 -3.48 -4.74
#